data_AF-A0A117LZN8-F1
#
_entry.id   AF-A0A117LZN8-F1
#
_cell.length_a   1.000
_cell.length_b   1.000
_cell.length_c   1.000
_cell.angle_alpha   90.00
_cell.angle_beta   90.00
_cell.angle_gamma   90.00
#
_symmetry.space_group_name_H-M   'P 1'
#
loop_
_entity.id
_entity.type
_entity.pdbx_description
1 polymer ?
#
loop_
_entity_poly.entity_id
_entity_poly.type
_entity_poly.pdbx_seq_one_letter_code
_entity_poly.pdbx_strand_id
1 'polypeptide(L)'
;MDTMEMLQQLEFEGDAFSFELLSVLKIPIIFILIGNILFATFLYLRVRILSDTYKTPRNKMVKQLMAIHMIVVIVGTLLSLLFVILT
;
A
#
# COMPACT_ATOMS: atom_id res chain seq x y z
N MET A 1 -8.70 -8.01 -47.13
CA MET A 1 -8.88 -8.08 -45.66
C MET A 1 -10.26 -7.56 -45.40
N ASP A 2 -11.16 -8.46 -45.01
CA ASP A 2 -12.57 -8.15 -44.82
C ASP A 2 -12.71 -7.30 -43.54
N THR A 3 -13.57 -6.28 -43.54
CA THR A 3 -13.73 -5.37 -42.38
C THR A 3 -14.16 -6.12 -41.11
N MET A 4 -14.78 -7.29 -41.28
CA MET A 4 -15.12 -8.22 -40.21
C MET A 4 -13.89 -8.88 -39.56
N GLU A 5 -12.85 -9.22 -40.32
CA GLU A 5 -11.61 -9.81 -39.78
C GLU A 5 -10.83 -8.78 -38.94
N MET A 6 -10.86 -7.50 -39.34
CA MET A 6 -10.23 -6.41 -38.58
C MET A 6 -10.96 -6.11 -37.26
N LEU A 7 -12.30 -6.16 -37.25
CA LEU A 7 -13.09 -5.99 -36.01
C LEU A 7 -12.86 -7.13 -35.02
N GLN A 8 -12.73 -8.36 -35.52
CA GLN A 8 -12.52 -9.54 -34.68
C GLN A 8 -11.12 -9.57 -34.05
N GLN A 9 -10.08 -9.08 -34.76
CA GLN A 9 -8.76 -8.86 -34.16
C GLN A 9 -8.76 -7.76 -33.09
N LEU A 10 -9.51 -6.68 -33.30
CA LEU A 10 -9.64 -5.58 -32.33
C LEU A 10 -10.41 -5.98 -31.07
N GLU A 11 -11.45 -6.81 -31.18
CA GLU A 11 -12.15 -7.36 -29.99
C GLU A 11 -11.23 -8.29 -29.18
N PHE A 12 -10.45 -9.14 -29.86
CA PHE A 12 -9.52 -10.04 -29.19
C PHE A 12 -8.35 -9.31 -28.51
N GLU A 13 -7.87 -8.21 -29.12
CA GLU A 13 -6.82 -7.36 -28.57
C GLU A 13 -7.34 -6.47 -27.42
N GLY A 14 -8.61 -6.02 -27.49
CA GLY A 14 -9.24 -5.21 -26.45
C GLY A 14 -9.47 -5.94 -25.11
N ASP A 15 -9.82 -7.22 -25.15
CA ASP A 15 -10.04 -8.03 -23.95
C ASP A 15 -8.71 -8.36 -23.25
N ALA A 16 -7.65 -8.65 -24.02
CA ALA A 16 -6.29 -8.82 -23.52
C ALA A 16 -5.71 -7.53 -22.90
N PHE A 17 -5.94 -6.38 -23.53
CA PHE A 17 -5.51 -5.08 -22.99
C PHE A 17 -6.18 -4.73 -21.66
N SER A 18 -7.46 -5.08 -21.49
CA SER A 18 -8.19 -4.80 -20.25
C SER A 18 -7.62 -5.59 -19.05
N PHE A 19 -7.25 -6.85 -19.27
CA PHE A 19 -6.60 -7.70 -18.27
C PHE A 19 -5.18 -7.25 -17.96
N GLU A 20 -4.39 -6.85 -18.97
CA GLU A 20 -3.04 -6.32 -18.74
C GLU A 20 -3.06 -4.99 -17.98
N LEU A 21 -3.98 -4.08 -18.28
CA LEU A 21 -4.06 -2.79 -17.60
C LEU A 21 -4.37 -2.93 -16.10
N LEU A 22 -5.27 -3.87 -15.76
CA LEU A 22 -5.63 -4.18 -14.37
C LEU A 22 -4.48 -4.87 -13.62
N SER A 23 -3.70 -5.70 -14.32
CA SER A 23 -2.49 -6.34 -13.79
C SER A 23 -1.34 -5.35 -13.57
N VAL A 24 -1.13 -4.42 -14.52
CA VAL A 24 -0.12 -3.36 -14.43
C VAL A 24 -0.41 -2.41 -13.27
N LEU A 25 -1.68 -2.12 -12.97
CA LEU A 25 -2.06 -1.27 -11.84
C LEU A 25 -1.75 -1.89 -10.46
N LYS A 26 -1.59 -3.22 -10.36
CA LYS A 26 -1.19 -3.88 -9.10
C LYS A 26 0.23 -3.52 -8.68
N ILE A 27 1.14 -3.29 -9.64
CA ILE A 27 2.55 -2.95 -9.40
C ILE A 27 2.73 -1.63 -8.61
N PRO A 28 2.16 -0.47 -9.02
CA PRO A 28 2.27 0.76 -8.25
C PRO A 28 1.57 0.67 -6.89
N ILE A 29 0.50 -0.11 -6.77
CA ILE A 29 -0.20 -0.33 -5.49
C ILE A 29 0.72 -1.05 -4.49
N ILE A 30 1.44 -2.08 -4.93
CA ILE A 30 2.44 -2.79 -4.10
C ILE A 30 3.55 -1.82 -3.66
N PHE A 31 4.00 -0.94 -4.55
CA PHE A 31 4.99 0.09 -4.23
C PHE A 31 4.50 1.08 -3.17
N ILE A 32 3.26 1.55 -3.28
CA ILE A 32 2.62 2.40 -2.26
C ILE A 32 2.54 1.67 -0.92
N LEU A 33 2.22 0.38 -0.94
CA LEU A 33 2.10 -0.43 0.27
C LEU A 33 3.44 -0.59 1.00
N ILE A 34 4.51 -0.87 0.25
CA ILE A 34 5.88 -0.92 0.77
C ILE A 34 6.30 0.46 1.31
N GLY A 35 5.99 1.52 0.57
CA GLY A 35 6.23 2.90 1.00
C GLY A 35 5.52 3.23 2.31
N ASN A 36 4.30 2.74 2.51
CA ASN A 36 3.53 2.94 3.74
C ASN A 36 4.18 2.24 4.95
N ILE A 37 4.67 1.01 4.77
CA ILE A 37 5.40 0.27 5.82
C ILE A 37 6.70 1.02 6.20
N LEU A 38 7.45 1.48 5.20
CA LEU A 38 8.67 2.27 5.44
C LEU A 38 8.35 3.60 6.14
N PHE A 39 7.31 4.30 5.71
CA PHE A 39 6.87 5.56 6.31
C PHE A 39 6.51 5.38 7.79
N ALA A 40 5.73 4.34 8.11
CA ALA A 40 5.37 4.04 9.48
C ALA A 40 6.59 3.67 10.34
N THR A 41 7.56 2.94 9.78
CA THR A 41 8.82 2.62 10.45
C THR A 41 9.63 3.88 10.76
N PHE A 42 9.75 4.81 9.81
CA PHE A 42 10.41 6.10 10.03
C PHE A 42 9.67 6.97 11.05
N LEU A 43 8.34 6.98 11.02
CA LEU A 43 7.51 7.68 11.99
C LEU A 43 7.75 7.12 13.41
N TYR A 44 7.79 5.80 13.55
CA TYR A 44 8.10 5.11 14.81
C TYR A 44 9.50 5.47 15.31
N LEU A 45 10.52 5.39 14.45
CA LEU A 45 11.89 5.77 14.79
C LEU A 45 11.97 7.24 15.23
N ARG A 46 11.33 8.17 14.50
CA ARG A 46 11.31 9.60 14.83
C ARG A 46 10.72 9.84 16.22
N VAL A 47 9.58 9.21 16.53
CA VAL A 47 8.94 9.41 17.83
C VAL A 47 9.68 8.69 18.95
N ARG A 48 10.30 7.53 18.69
CA ARG A 48 11.18 6.86 19.66
C ARG A 48 12.35 7.77 20.04
N ILE A 49 13.04 8.35 19.06
CA ILE A 49 14.15 9.27 19.29
C ILE A 49 13.68 10.49 20.10
N LEU A 50 12.53 11.07 19.75
CA LEU A 50 11.96 12.23 20.44
C LEU A 50 11.54 11.91 21.89
N SER A 51 10.99 10.71 22.11
CA SER A 51 10.64 10.20 23.43
C SER A 51 11.88 9.95 24.30
N ASP A 52 12.98 9.45 23.71
CA ASP A 52 14.21 9.19 24.47
C ASP A 52 15.03 10.47 24.72
N THR A 53 14.88 11.53 23.91
CA THR A 53 15.58 12.81 24.11
C THR A 53 14.84 13.81 25.00
N TYR A 54 13.50 13.81 25.02
CA TYR A 54 12.73 14.72 25.88
C TYR A 54 12.19 14.03 27.15
N LYS A 55 12.83 14.26 28.30
CA LYS A 55 12.29 13.87 29.62
C LYS A 55 11.15 14.80 30.05
N THR A 56 9.95 14.55 29.52
CA THR A 56 8.71 15.23 29.95
C THR A 56 7.80 14.26 30.71
N PRO A 57 7.08 14.65 31.78
CA PRO A 57 6.21 13.73 32.55
C PRO A 57 5.11 13.03 31.74
N ARG A 58 4.78 13.54 30.54
CA ARG A 58 3.79 12.96 29.61
C ARG A 58 4.36 11.95 28.59
N ASN A 59 5.63 11.58 28.74
CA ASN A 59 6.35 10.71 27.80
C ASN A 59 5.77 9.28 27.71
N LYS A 60 5.16 8.76 28.78
CA LYS A 60 4.47 7.46 28.76
C LYS A 60 3.26 7.44 27.80
N MET A 61 2.48 8.53 27.78
CA MET A 61 1.28 8.63 26.94
C MET A 61 1.65 8.69 25.45
N VAL A 62 2.75 9.38 25.11
CA VAL A 62 3.26 9.46 23.73
C VAL A 62 3.78 8.10 23.26
N LYS A 63 4.51 7.36 24.12
CA LYS A 63 4.95 5.98 23.81
C LYS A 63 3.77 5.04 23.56
N GLN A 64 2.70 5.14 24.35
CA GLN A 64 1.51 4.29 24.20
C GLN A 64 0.71 4.62 22.93
N LEU A 65 0.52 5.91 22.60
CA LEU A 65 -0.16 6.32 21.37
C LEU A 65 0.60 5.85 20.12
N MET A 66 1.94 5.88 20.18
CA MET A 66 2.80 5.35 19.12
C MET A 66 2.66 3.84 18.94
N ALA A 67 2.61 3.07 20.03
CA ALA A 67 2.40 1.63 19.97
C ALA A 67 1.06 1.29 19.29
N ILE A 68 -0.01 2.03 19.63
CA ILE A 68 -1.32 1.89 18.98
C ILE A 68 -1.22 2.24 17.50
N HIS A 69 -0.56 3.34 17.15
CA HIS A 69 -0.38 3.74 15.75
C HIS A 69 0.36 2.67 14.94
N MET A 70 1.40 2.05 15.51
CA MET A 70 2.14 0.96 14.88
C MET A 70 1.24 -0.26 14.64
N ILE A 71 0.40 -0.63 15.61
CA ILE A 71 -0.57 -1.74 15.47
C ILE A 71 -1.59 -1.42 14.37
N VAL A 72 -2.13 -0.21 14.34
CA VAL A 72 -3.12 0.21 13.34
C VAL A 72 -2.52 0.19 11.93
N VAL A 73 -1.27 0.66 11.76
CA VAL A 73 -0.57 0.56 10.47
C VAL A 73 -0.36 -0.90 10.09
N ILE A 74 0.14 -1.76 10.99
CA ILE A 74 0.36 -3.18 10.68
C ILE A 74 -0.94 -3.84 10.24
N VAL A 75 -2.01 -3.67 11.01
CA VAL A 75 -3.33 -4.24 10.67
C VAL A 75 -3.87 -3.67 9.36
N GLY A 76 -3.74 -2.36 9.13
CA GLY A 76 -4.15 -1.71 7.89
C GLY A 76 -3.36 -2.17 6.66
N THR A 77 -2.05 -2.35 6.79
CA THR A 77 -1.21 -2.89 5.72
C THR A 77 -1.53 -4.36 5.44
N LEU A 78 -1.83 -5.16 6.46
CA LEU A 78 -2.22 -6.56 6.30
C LEU A 78 -3.58 -6.70 5.60
N LEU A 79 -4.56 -5.88 5.98
CA LEU A 79 -5.86 -5.77 5.31
C LEU A 79 -5.71 -5.33 3.85
N SER A 80 -4.87 -4.33 3.59
CA SER A 80 -4.63 -3.84 2.24
C SER A 80 -3.90 -4.88 1.38
N LEU A 81 -2.95 -5.65 1.95
CA LEU A 81 -2.29 -6.74 1.25
C LEU A 81 -3.30 -7.84 0.87
N LEU A 82 -4.18 -8.20 1.80
CA LEU A 82 -5.25 -9.18 1.57
C LEU A 82 -6.14 -8.73 0.40
N PHE A 83 -6.51 -7.46 0.35
CA PHE A 83 -7.37 -6.90 -0.70
C PHE A 83 -6.68 -6.92 -2.08
N VAL A 84 -5.37 -6.64 -2.12
CA VAL A 84 -4.57 -6.66 -3.35
C VAL A 84 -4.35 -8.08 -3.90
N ILE A 85 -4.29 -9.09 -3.02
CA ILE A 85 -4.14 -10.50 -3.43
C ILE A 85 -5.48 -11.09 -3.88
N LEU A 86 -6.58 -10.69 -3.24
CA LEU A 86 -7.92 -11.22 -3.51
C LEU A 86 -8.54 -10.64 -4.79
N THR A 87 -8.13 -9.43 -5.18
CA THR A 87 -8.53 -8.74 -6.43
C THR A 87 -7.49 -9.00 -7.51
#